data_AF-A0A0L7KV97-F1
#
_entry.id   AF-A0A0L7KV97-F1
#
_cell.length_a   1.000
_cell.length_b   1.000
_cell.length_c   1.000
_cell.angle_alpha   90.00
_cell.angle_beta   90.00
_cell.angle_gamma   90.00
#
_symmetry.space_group_name_H-M   'P 1'
#
loop_
_entity.id
_entity.type
_entity.pdbx_description
1 polymer ?
#
loop_
_entity_poly.entity_id
_entity_poly.type
_entity_poly.pdbx_seq_one_letter_code
_entity_poly.pdbx_strand_id
1 'polypeptide(L)'
;MRYNELGETGMKVSHFSLGGAAFSHIYEGKELGADTRDAAMWCQLHGDITLALKGIPRDSYFIGSKVGRYDKAVDKMFDFSAEKTEAGVDSTLSRLGLEYIHDCTFAPDPSVILRETLPALARAVRDGKARYIGLADYDIELMKELVEESEVRVSTEQKVEIARLATWFSCSQPGVDTNVCGFYTDEQLRDTLDVFNNGLTEHEKNVLQHVQTSSVELQLNNMLVSKYLD
;
A
#
# COMPACT_ATOMS: atom_id res chain seq x y z
N MET A 1 -18.10 6.68 4.35
CA MET A 1 -16.68 6.64 3.94
C MET A 1 -16.40 7.81 3.00
N ARG A 2 -15.24 8.48 3.13
CA ARG A 2 -14.81 9.54 2.20
C ARG A 2 -14.26 8.91 0.92
N TYR A 3 -14.55 9.54 -0.22
CA TYR A 3 -13.99 9.17 -1.52
C TYR A 3 -13.18 10.32 -2.11
N ASN A 4 -12.07 9.99 -2.74
CA ASN A 4 -11.22 10.91 -3.48
C ASN A 4 -11.15 10.47 -4.95
N GLU A 5 -10.69 11.37 -5.81
CA GLU A 5 -10.29 10.98 -7.16
C GLU A 5 -8.88 10.41 -7.11
N LEU A 6 -8.62 9.28 -7.78
CA LEU A 6 -7.27 8.73 -7.87
C LEU A 6 -6.50 9.47 -8.98
N GLY A 7 -5.61 10.38 -8.61
CA GLY A 7 -4.93 11.27 -9.55
C GLY A 7 -5.89 11.97 -10.51
N GLU A 8 -5.62 11.86 -11.81
CA GLU A 8 -6.47 12.41 -12.89
C GLU A 8 -7.24 11.31 -13.65
N THR A 9 -7.41 10.14 -13.03
CA THR A 9 -8.00 8.96 -13.71
C THR A 9 -9.52 9.05 -13.89
N GLY A 10 -10.18 9.96 -13.16
CA GLY A 10 -11.64 9.99 -13.01
C GLY A 10 -12.21 8.92 -12.07
N MET A 11 -11.36 8.03 -11.52
CA MET A 11 -11.81 7.01 -10.58
C MET A 11 -12.07 7.58 -9.20
N LYS A 12 -13.25 7.27 -8.63
CA LYS A 12 -13.56 7.59 -7.25
C LYS A 12 -13.20 6.42 -6.35
N VAL A 13 -12.06 6.53 -5.67
CA VAL A 13 -11.58 5.53 -4.71
C VAL A 13 -11.91 5.96 -3.29
N SER A 14 -12.15 5.00 -2.42
CA SER A 14 -12.22 5.25 -0.99
C SER A 14 -10.89 5.79 -0.49
N HIS A 15 -10.93 6.69 0.49
CA HIS A 15 -9.73 7.20 1.16
C HIS A 15 -8.93 6.10 1.89
N PHE A 16 -9.57 4.93 2.05
CA PHE A 16 -9.08 3.73 2.67
C PHE A 16 -9.14 2.56 1.68
N SER A 17 -8.06 1.81 1.55
CA SER A 17 -7.96 0.63 0.68
C SER A 17 -7.46 -0.59 1.45
N LEU A 18 -7.89 -1.78 1.03
CA LEU A 18 -7.48 -3.04 1.63
C LEU A 18 -6.23 -3.60 0.95
N GLY A 19 -5.19 -3.85 1.73
CA GLY A 19 -3.96 -4.51 1.31
C GLY A 19 -4.13 -6.03 1.28
N GLY A 20 -4.09 -6.61 0.08
CA GLY A 20 -4.39 -8.02 -0.16
C GLY A 20 -3.43 -9.03 0.48
N ALA A 21 -2.19 -8.63 0.80
CA ALA A 21 -1.18 -9.55 1.35
C ALA A 21 -1.51 -10.02 2.79
N ALA A 22 -1.96 -9.10 3.64
CA ALA A 22 -2.42 -9.45 4.99
C ALA A 22 -3.89 -9.92 4.95
N PHE A 23 -4.69 -9.32 4.08
CA PHE A 23 -6.11 -9.63 3.92
C PHE A 23 -6.37 -11.08 3.49
N SER A 24 -5.52 -11.66 2.62
CA SER A 24 -5.63 -13.07 2.26
C SER A 24 -5.52 -13.99 3.48
N HIS A 25 -4.82 -13.60 4.55
CA HIS A 25 -4.74 -14.41 5.76
C HIS A 25 -6.03 -14.36 6.61
N ILE A 26 -6.76 -13.24 6.62
CA ILE A 26 -8.02 -13.13 7.37
C ILE A 26 -9.16 -13.87 6.65
N TYR A 27 -9.21 -13.72 5.32
CA TYR A 27 -10.34 -14.11 4.50
C TYR A 27 -10.09 -15.33 3.62
N GLU A 28 -8.97 -16.06 3.82
CA GLU A 28 -8.78 -17.38 3.19
C GLU A 28 -9.97 -18.28 3.54
N GLY A 29 -10.84 -18.55 2.57
CA GLY A 29 -12.02 -19.39 2.80
C GLY A 29 -13.27 -18.68 3.35
N LYS A 30 -13.30 -17.34 3.49
CA LYS A 30 -14.42 -16.60 4.12
C LYS A 30 -14.97 -15.46 3.26
N GLU A 31 -16.27 -15.22 3.35
CA GLU A 31 -16.93 -14.05 2.73
C GLU A 31 -16.66 -12.77 3.52
N LEU A 32 -16.65 -11.63 2.81
CA LEU A 32 -16.49 -10.32 3.42
C LEU A 32 -17.70 -9.89 4.24
N GLY A 33 -17.43 -9.34 5.42
CA GLY A 33 -18.42 -8.59 6.20
C GLY A 33 -18.83 -7.28 5.52
N ALA A 34 -20.02 -6.77 5.85
CA ALA A 34 -20.59 -5.57 5.22
C ALA A 34 -19.70 -4.31 5.30
N ASP A 35 -18.80 -4.24 6.29
CA ASP A 35 -17.95 -3.09 6.62
C ASP A 35 -16.82 -2.80 5.59
N THR A 36 -16.62 -3.70 4.60
CA THR A 36 -15.49 -3.65 3.64
C THR A 36 -15.88 -3.35 2.19
N ARG A 37 -17.19 -3.22 1.93
CA ARG A 37 -17.75 -3.15 0.56
C ARG A 37 -17.34 -1.91 -0.22
N ASP A 38 -16.91 -0.87 0.48
CA ASP A 38 -16.57 0.43 -0.08
C ASP A 38 -15.07 0.62 -0.33
N ALA A 39 -14.23 -0.35 0.06
CA ALA A 39 -12.79 -0.24 -0.05
C ALA A 39 -12.28 -0.68 -1.43
N ALA A 40 -11.49 0.16 -2.09
CA ALA A 40 -10.64 -0.32 -3.19
C ALA A 40 -9.65 -1.36 -2.63
N MET A 41 -9.44 -2.45 -3.36
CA MET A 41 -8.55 -3.52 -2.91
C MET A 41 -7.30 -3.57 -3.77
N TRP A 42 -6.14 -3.53 -3.12
CA TRP A 42 -4.85 -3.69 -3.79
C TRP A 42 -4.21 -5.00 -3.34
N CYS A 43 -4.26 -6.02 -4.19
CA CYS A 43 -3.78 -7.36 -3.86
C CYS A 43 -2.55 -7.74 -4.68
N GLN A 44 -1.41 -7.91 -4.01
CA GLN A 44 -0.31 -8.70 -4.56
C GLN A 44 -0.78 -10.17 -4.52
N LEU A 45 -1.03 -10.76 -5.69
CA LEU A 45 -1.70 -12.05 -5.84
C LEU A 45 -0.76 -13.19 -5.42
N HIS A 46 -0.65 -13.40 -4.12
CA HIS A 46 -0.18 -14.66 -3.54
C HIS A 46 -1.34 -15.49 -2.93
N GLY A 47 -2.60 -15.00 -2.98
CA GLY A 47 -3.80 -15.69 -2.47
C GLY A 47 -5.08 -15.37 -3.25
N ASP A 48 -6.08 -16.26 -3.19
CA ASP A 48 -7.34 -16.14 -3.93
C ASP A 48 -8.38 -15.27 -3.20
N ILE A 49 -8.46 -13.98 -3.58
CA ILE A 49 -9.45 -13.04 -3.03
C ILE A 49 -10.85 -13.20 -3.66
N THR A 50 -11.01 -14.02 -4.69
CA THR A 50 -12.28 -14.14 -5.42
C THR A 50 -13.40 -14.69 -4.55
N LEU A 51 -13.06 -15.53 -3.57
CA LEU A 51 -14.04 -16.05 -2.61
C LEU A 51 -14.55 -14.96 -1.67
N ALA A 52 -13.66 -14.06 -1.21
CA ALA A 52 -14.01 -12.95 -0.33
C ALA A 52 -14.97 -11.95 -1.01
N LEU A 53 -14.82 -11.78 -2.33
CA LEU A 53 -15.64 -10.89 -3.17
C LEU A 53 -16.91 -11.53 -3.72
N LYS A 54 -17.14 -12.82 -3.46
CA LYS A 54 -18.30 -13.53 -3.99
C LYS A 54 -19.59 -12.87 -3.49
N GLY A 55 -20.48 -12.52 -4.41
CA GLY A 55 -21.75 -11.87 -4.09
C GLY A 55 -21.67 -10.34 -3.91
N ILE A 56 -20.48 -9.75 -3.95
CA ILE A 56 -20.31 -8.28 -4.02
C ILE A 56 -20.41 -7.84 -5.49
N PRO A 57 -21.22 -6.82 -5.83
CA PRO A 57 -21.28 -6.29 -7.18
C PRO A 57 -19.89 -5.89 -7.71
N ARG A 58 -19.50 -6.37 -8.89
CA ARG A 58 -18.15 -6.13 -9.43
C ARG A 58 -17.86 -4.64 -9.62
N ASP A 59 -18.86 -3.86 -9.96
CA ASP A 59 -18.77 -2.41 -10.15
C ASP A 59 -18.67 -1.62 -8.85
N SER A 60 -18.81 -2.25 -7.68
CA SER A 60 -18.70 -1.56 -6.38
C SER A 60 -17.27 -1.49 -5.83
N TYR A 61 -16.29 -2.11 -6.49
CA TYR A 61 -14.90 -2.11 -6.03
C TYR A 61 -13.88 -2.02 -7.17
N PHE A 62 -12.69 -1.53 -6.85
CA PHE A 62 -11.52 -1.60 -7.71
C PHE A 62 -10.59 -2.71 -7.22
N ILE A 63 -9.92 -3.37 -8.15
CA ILE A 63 -8.87 -4.33 -7.82
C ILE A 63 -7.63 -3.95 -8.59
N GLY A 64 -6.56 -3.74 -7.85
CA GLY A 64 -5.23 -3.69 -8.44
C GLY A 64 -4.35 -4.85 -8.02
N SER A 65 -3.43 -5.20 -8.89
CA SER A 65 -2.42 -6.24 -8.68
C SER A 65 -1.04 -5.79 -9.08
N LYS A 66 -0.04 -6.66 -8.86
CA LYS A 66 1.37 -6.34 -9.08
C LYS A 66 2.09 -7.38 -9.94
N VAL A 67 3.05 -6.90 -10.72
CA VAL A 67 4.00 -7.72 -11.49
C VAL A 67 5.44 -7.35 -11.15
N GLY A 68 6.36 -8.29 -11.34
CA GLY A 68 7.80 -8.13 -11.08
C GLY A 68 8.34 -9.10 -10.04
N ARG A 69 7.49 -9.61 -9.14
CA ARG A 69 7.84 -10.62 -8.13
C ARG A 69 7.09 -11.94 -8.38
N TYR A 70 7.81 -13.05 -8.54
CA TYR A 70 7.22 -14.34 -8.94
C TYR A 70 7.64 -15.56 -8.12
N ASP A 71 8.70 -15.47 -7.32
CA ASP A 71 9.20 -16.58 -6.49
C ASP A 71 9.46 -16.15 -5.04
N LYS A 72 9.50 -17.11 -4.13
CA LYS A 72 9.87 -16.92 -2.73
C LYS A 72 11.38 -16.94 -2.53
N ALA A 73 12.12 -17.64 -3.39
CA ALA A 73 13.58 -17.68 -3.36
C ALA A 73 14.14 -16.35 -3.85
N VAL A 74 14.96 -15.68 -3.03
CA VAL A 74 15.45 -14.31 -3.25
C VAL A 74 16.16 -14.15 -4.60
N ASP A 75 16.95 -15.14 -5.00
CA ASP A 75 17.71 -15.17 -6.26
C ASP A 75 16.83 -15.31 -7.51
N LYS A 76 15.59 -15.77 -7.35
CA LYS A 76 14.61 -15.97 -8.44
C LYS A 76 13.37 -15.10 -8.27
N MET A 77 13.40 -14.24 -7.25
CA MET A 77 12.22 -13.52 -6.79
C MET A 77 11.73 -12.55 -7.85
N PHE A 78 12.66 -11.90 -8.57
CA PHE A 78 12.36 -10.78 -9.46
C PHE A 78 12.63 -11.09 -10.92
N ASP A 79 11.69 -10.73 -11.79
CA ASP A 79 11.83 -10.84 -13.24
C ASP A 79 11.02 -9.75 -13.95
N PHE A 80 11.71 -8.82 -14.60
CA PHE A 80 11.06 -7.67 -15.23
C PHE A 80 10.93 -7.80 -16.75
N SER A 81 11.21 -9.00 -17.28
CA SER A 81 11.07 -9.27 -18.71
C SER A 81 9.62 -9.06 -19.18
N ALA A 82 9.47 -8.75 -20.46
CA ALA A 82 8.16 -8.63 -21.08
C ALA A 82 7.39 -9.96 -20.98
N GLU A 83 8.07 -11.09 -21.17
CA GLU A 83 7.48 -12.43 -21.10
C GLU A 83 6.88 -12.71 -19.72
N LYS A 84 7.63 -12.47 -18.63
CA LYS A 84 7.08 -12.66 -17.28
C LYS A 84 6.01 -11.68 -16.92
N THR A 85 6.14 -10.43 -17.36
CA THR A 85 5.11 -9.41 -17.16
C THR A 85 3.80 -9.84 -17.81
N GLU A 86 3.82 -10.27 -19.08
CA GLU A 86 2.64 -10.75 -19.79
C GLU A 86 2.04 -12.01 -19.16
N ALA A 87 2.88 -12.96 -18.76
CA ALA A 87 2.43 -14.17 -18.08
C ALA A 87 1.80 -13.86 -16.71
N GLY A 88 2.38 -12.94 -15.95
CA GLY A 88 1.85 -12.47 -14.65
C GLY A 88 0.55 -11.70 -14.83
N VAL A 89 0.45 -10.91 -15.89
CA VAL A 89 -0.78 -10.23 -16.29
C VAL A 89 -1.86 -11.27 -16.59
N ASP A 90 -1.59 -12.25 -17.45
CA ASP A 90 -2.58 -13.27 -17.86
C ASP A 90 -2.99 -14.21 -16.72
N SER A 91 -2.06 -14.59 -15.83
CA SER A 91 -2.38 -15.42 -14.66
C SER A 91 -3.37 -14.73 -13.72
N THR A 92 -3.23 -13.41 -13.61
CA THR A 92 -4.01 -12.52 -12.77
C THR A 92 -5.35 -12.14 -13.44
N LEU A 93 -5.39 -12.13 -14.78
CA LEU A 93 -6.55 -11.68 -15.59
C LEU A 93 -7.56 -12.73 -15.99
N SER A 94 -7.36 -13.99 -15.61
CA SER A 94 -8.40 -14.99 -15.84
C SER A 94 -9.74 -14.66 -15.16
N ARG A 95 -9.84 -13.63 -14.28
CA ARG A 95 -11.06 -13.40 -13.47
C ARG A 95 -11.55 -11.96 -13.21
N LEU A 96 -10.78 -10.88 -13.32
CA LEU A 96 -11.14 -9.67 -12.53
C LEU A 96 -11.05 -8.26 -13.16
N GLY A 97 -10.47 -8.03 -14.34
CA GLY A 97 -10.39 -6.68 -14.95
C GLY A 97 -9.65 -5.66 -14.07
N LEU A 98 -8.33 -5.66 -14.15
CA LEU A 98 -7.45 -5.21 -13.07
C LEU A 98 -6.70 -3.91 -13.36
N GLU A 99 -6.16 -3.31 -12.32
CA GLU A 99 -5.14 -2.26 -12.38
C GLU A 99 -3.78 -2.89 -12.10
N TYR A 100 -2.72 -2.53 -12.83
CA TYR A 100 -1.38 -3.09 -12.58
C TYR A 100 -0.47 -2.06 -11.97
N ILE A 101 0.04 -2.37 -10.79
CA ILE A 101 1.15 -1.66 -10.15
C ILE A 101 2.43 -2.44 -10.37
N HIS A 102 3.49 -1.75 -10.74
CA HIS A 102 4.78 -2.37 -11.00
C HIS A 102 5.80 -2.01 -9.90
N ASP A 103 6.41 -3.02 -9.26
CA ASP A 103 7.47 -2.83 -8.25
C ASP A 103 8.81 -2.50 -8.96
N CYS A 104 8.99 -1.26 -9.39
CA CYS A 104 10.15 -0.86 -10.21
C CYS A 104 11.48 -0.85 -9.44
N THR A 105 11.44 -0.70 -8.12
CA THR A 105 12.62 -0.54 -7.24
C THR A 105 13.57 -1.74 -7.28
N PHE A 106 13.04 -2.94 -7.49
CA PHE A 106 13.84 -4.17 -7.42
C PHE A 106 14.48 -4.55 -8.75
N ALA A 107 14.28 -3.75 -9.80
CA ALA A 107 14.94 -3.95 -11.07
C ALA A 107 16.44 -3.68 -10.93
N PRO A 108 17.32 -4.66 -11.23
CA PRO A 108 18.76 -4.44 -11.16
C PRO A 108 19.23 -3.41 -12.20
N ASP A 109 18.47 -3.23 -13.28
CA ASP A 109 18.65 -2.19 -14.29
C ASP A 109 17.29 -1.53 -14.60
N PRO A 110 17.06 -0.26 -14.25
CA PRO A 110 15.80 0.43 -14.56
C PRO A 110 15.44 0.44 -16.05
N SER A 111 16.41 0.27 -16.94
CA SER A 111 16.14 0.27 -18.38
C SER A 111 15.36 -0.96 -18.86
N VAL A 112 15.37 -2.09 -18.13
CA VAL A 112 14.48 -3.22 -18.43
C VAL A 112 13.01 -2.84 -18.20
N ILE A 113 12.72 -2.01 -17.20
CA ILE A 113 11.36 -1.52 -16.94
C ILE A 113 10.84 -0.70 -18.13
N LEU A 114 11.66 0.22 -18.61
CA LEU A 114 11.31 1.12 -19.70
C LEU A 114 11.17 0.37 -21.04
N ARG A 115 12.04 -0.61 -21.31
CA ARG A 115 12.09 -1.32 -22.60
C ARG A 115 11.17 -2.53 -22.67
N GLU A 116 10.86 -3.16 -21.54
CA GLU A 116 10.12 -4.43 -21.52
C GLU A 116 8.83 -4.35 -20.70
N THR A 117 8.93 -4.03 -19.41
CA THR A 117 7.78 -4.10 -18.49
C THR A 117 6.68 -3.10 -18.85
N LEU A 118 7.01 -1.81 -19.00
CA LEU A 118 6.01 -0.79 -19.32
C LEU A 118 5.37 -1.01 -20.70
N PRO A 119 6.12 -1.36 -21.77
CA PRO A 119 5.51 -1.75 -23.03
C PRO A 119 4.57 -2.96 -22.92
N ALA A 120 4.89 -3.97 -22.11
CA ALA A 120 4.01 -5.11 -21.86
C ALA A 120 2.72 -4.70 -21.13
N LEU A 121 2.83 -3.88 -20.09
CA LEU A 121 1.66 -3.33 -19.38
C LEU A 121 0.81 -2.41 -20.27
N ALA A 122 1.43 -1.62 -21.14
CA ALA A 122 0.72 -0.79 -22.11
C ALA A 122 -0.06 -1.62 -23.13
N ARG A 123 0.48 -2.76 -23.57
CA ARG A 123 -0.27 -3.74 -24.38
C ARG A 123 -1.49 -4.25 -23.61
N ALA A 124 -1.34 -4.61 -22.33
CA ALA A 124 -2.46 -5.02 -21.49
C ALA A 124 -3.54 -3.94 -21.36
N VAL A 125 -3.19 -2.66 -21.18
CA VAL A 125 -4.20 -1.59 -21.14
C VAL A 125 -4.91 -1.47 -22.48
N ARG A 126 -4.16 -1.42 -23.59
CA ARG A 126 -4.72 -1.33 -24.94
C ARG A 126 -5.65 -2.51 -25.27
N ASP A 127 -5.29 -3.70 -24.82
CA ASP A 127 -6.03 -4.93 -25.08
C ASP A 127 -7.22 -5.10 -24.09
N GLY A 128 -7.53 -4.10 -23.27
CA GLY A 128 -8.65 -4.08 -22.31
C GLY A 128 -8.46 -5.02 -21.12
N LYS A 129 -7.27 -5.61 -21.00
CA LYS A 129 -6.82 -6.48 -19.92
C LYS A 129 -6.62 -5.68 -18.63
N ALA A 130 -6.12 -4.46 -18.74
CA ALA A 130 -5.94 -3.54 -17.62
C ALA A 130 -6.61 -2.19 -17.87
N ARG A 131 -6.93 -1.44 -16.81
CA ARG A 131 -7.43 -0.06 -16.94
C ARG A 131 -6.32 0.98 -16.88
N TYR A 132 -5.43 0.82 -15.91
CA TYR A 132 -4.35 1.76 -15.62
C TYR A 132 -3.05 1.03 -15.29
N ILE A 133 -1.94 1.77 -15.41
CA ILE A 133 -0.60 1.38 -15.00
C ILE A 133 -0.22 2.28 -13.82
N GLY A 134 0.24 1.68 -12.73
CA GLY A 134 0.82 2.35 -11.57
C GLY A 134 2.25 1.89 -11.33
N LEU A 135 2.99 2.69 -10.57
CA LEU A 135 4.34 2.36 -10.10
C LEU A 135 4.28 2.25 -8.58
N ALA A 136 4.94 1.22 -8.04
CA ALA A 136 5.22 1.10 -6.62
C ALA A 136 6.72 1.27 -6.43
N ASP A 137 7.06 2.10 -5.45
CA ASP A 137 8.42 2.29 -5.01
C ASP A 137 8.49 2.13 -3.48
N TYR A 138 9.60 1.55 -3.02
CA TYR A 138 9.93 1.44 -1.62
C TYR A 138 11.30 2.10 -1.42
N ASP A 139 11.36 3.21 -0.69
CA ASP A 139 12.65 3.69 -0.21
C ASP A 139 13.07 2.84 1.00
N ILE A 140 13.56 1.63 0.71
CA ILE A 140 13.91 0.64 1.73
C ILE A 140 15.10 1.11 2.56
N GLU A 141 16.05 1.83 1.94
CA GLU A 141 17.21 2.36 2.65
C GLU A 141 16.77 3.43 3.64
N LEU A 142 15.88 4.34 3.26
CA LEU A 142 15.31 5.31 4.20
C LEU A 142 14.52 4.62 5.31
N MET A 143 13.68 3.62 4.98
CA MET A 143 12.92 2.88 6.00
C MET A 143 13.83 2.15 6.99
N LYS A 144 14.93 1.57 6.50
CA LYS A 144 15.92 0.87 7.32
C LYS A 144 16.71 1.84 8.18
N GLU A 145 17.21 2.94 7.60
CA GLU A 145 17.92 4.01 8.32
C GLU A 145 17.04 4.56 9.45
N LEU A 146 15.77 4.86 9.18
CA LEU A 146 14.84 5.35 10.20
C LEU A 146 14.59 4.34 11.34
N VAL A 147 14.59 3.04 11.05
CA VAL A 147 14.42 2.00 12.07
C VAL A 147 15.70 1.78 12.88
N GLU A 148 16.87 1.84 12.24
CA GLU A 148 18.17 1.61 12.86
C GLU A 148 18.64 2.82 13.70
N GLU A 149 18.37 4.04 13.23
CA GLU A 149 18.82 5.30 13.86
C GLU A 149 17.79 5.89 14.84
N SER A 150 16.55 5.39 14.88
CA SER A 150 15.53 5.88 15.80
C SER A 150 15.72 5.36 17.23
N GLU A 151 16.09 6.24 18.15
CA GLU A 151 16.04 5.96 19.60
C GLU A 151 14.59 5.87 20.14
N VAL A 152 13.60 6.33 19.37
CA VAL A 152 12.17 6.24 19.72
C VAL A 152 11.71 4.80 19.54
N ARG A 153 11.30 4.15 20.63
CA ARG A 153 10.62 2.86 20.57
C ARG A 153 9.29 3.06 19.88
N VAL A 154 9.10 2.45 18.70
CA VAL A 154 7.85 2.48 17.92
C VAL A 154 6.74 1.64 18.57
N SER A 155 6.70 1.54 19.90
CA SER A 155 5.69 0.82 20.67
C SER A 155 4.97 1.77 21.62
N THR A 156 3.66 1.93 21.41
CA THR A 156 2.64 2.45 22.34
C THR A 156 3.14 3.37 23.47
N GLU A 157 3.78 4.48 23.12
CA GLU A 157 4.01 5.52 24.11
C GLU A 157 2.67 6.20 24.41
N GLN A 158 2.40 6.47 25.69
CA GLN A 158 1.19 7.17 26.15
C GLN A 158 -0.16 6.46 25.92
N LYS A 159 -0.15 5.12 25.77
CA LYS A 159 -1.35 4.27 25.52
C LYS A 159 -2.08 4.60 24.21
N VAL A 160 -1.38 5.20 23.25
CA VAL A 160 -1.88 5.42 21.90
C VAL A 160 -1.25 4.39 20.99
N GLU A 161 -2.08 3.78 20.15
CA GLU A 161 -1.62 2.85 19.12
C GLU A 161 -1.00 3.66 17.96
N ILE A 162 0.24 3.33 17.58
CA ILE A 162 1.02 4.14 16.63
C ILE A 162 0.50 3.99 15.20
N ALA A 163 0.00 2.82 14.82
CA ALA A 163 -0.65 2.62 13.52
C ALA A 163 -1.87 3.53 13.34
N ARG A 164 -2.63 3.86 14.40
CA ARG A 164 -3.70 4.87 14.33
C ARG A 164 -3.15 6.25 13.93
N LEU A 165 -2.06 6.68 14.57
CA LEU A 165 -1.41 7.96 14.26
C LEU A 165 -0.81 7.97 12.85
N ALA A 166 -0.09 6.91 12.48
CA ALA A 166 0.54 6.77 11.17
C ALA A 166 -0.51 6.75 10.05
N THR A 167 -1.61 6.03 10.25
CA THR A 167 -2.73 5.97 9.31
C THR A 167 -3.36 7.35 9.15
N TRP A 168 -3.69 8.04 10.25
CA TRP A 168 -4.26 9.39 10.17
C TRP A 168 -3.32 10.37 9.49
N PHE A 169 -2.04 10.36 9.88
CA PHE A 169 -1.03 11.27 9.36
C PHE A 169 -0.83 11.10 7.85
N SER A 170 -0.58 9.88 7.40
CA SER A 170 -0.35 9.57 5.99
C SER A 170 -1.55 9.94 5.11
N CYS A 171 -2.76 9.63 5.55
CA CYS A 171 -3.99 9.98 4.83
C CYS A 171 -4.29 11.48 4.83
N SER A 172 -3.76 12.22 5.79
CA SER A 172 -3.95 13.67 5.87
C SER A 172 -2.95 14.44 5.03
N GLN A 173 -1.96 13.77 4.41
CA GLN A 173 -0.96 14.44 3.59
C GLN A 173 -1.55 14.93 2.26
N PRO A 174 -1.15 16.13 1.79
CA PRO A 174 -1.48 16.57 0.44
C PRO A 174 -0.97 15.57 -0.61
N GLY A 175 -1.81 15.26 -1.60
CA GLY A 175 -1.46 14.34 -2.70
C GLY A 175 -1.67 12.85 -2.40
N VAL A 176 -2.18 12.49 -1.22
CA VAL A 176 -2.58 11.11 -0.91
C VAL A 176 -4.07 10.92 -1.20
N ASP A 177 -4.38 10.13 -2.24
CA ASP A 177 -5.76 9.86 -2.64
C ASP A 177 -6.38 8.70 -1.87
N THR A 178 -5.57 7.70 -1.51
CA THR A 178 -5.99 6.53 -0.73
C THR A 178 -4.81 5.95 0.03
N ASN A 179 -5.07 5.29 1.16
CA ASN A 179 -4.06 4.54 1.91
C ASN A 179 -4.39 3.05 1.90
N VAL A 180 -3.42 2.23 1.52
CA VAL A 180 -3.55 0.77 1.43
C VAL A 180 -3.08 0.14 2.73
N CYS A 181 -4.02 -0.35 3.53
CA CYS A 181 -3.73 -0.91 4.84
C CYS A 181 -3.95 -2.43 4.85
N GLY A 182 -2.99 -3.18 5.38
CA GLY A 182 -3.10 -4.63 5.59
C GLY A 182 -3.45 -4.94 7.05
N PHE A 183 -4.32 -5.91 7.27
CA PHE A 183 -4.77 -6.34 8.60
C PHE A 183 -4.62 -7.84 8.75
N TYR A 184 -4.32 -8.28 9.98
CA TYR A 184 -4.31 -9.70 10.35
C TYR A 184 -5.49 -10.09 11.26
N THR A 185 -6.23 -9.11 11.79
CA THR A 185 -7.44 -9.35 12.60
C THR A 185 -8.56 -8.36 12.26
N ASP A 186 -9.80 -8.76 12.54
CA ASP A 186 -10.98 -7.87 12.39
C ASP A 186 -10.91 -6.67 13.35
N GLU A 187 -10.26 -6.82 14.51
CA GLU A 187 -10.06 -5.74 15.47
C GLU A 187 -9.19 -4.63 14.87
N GLN A 188 -8.08 -4.99 14.22
CA GLN A 188 -7.20 -4.03 13.53
C GLN A 188 -7.92 -3.29 12.40
N LEU A 189 -8.75 -4.02 11.63
CA LEU A 189 -9.58 -3.42 10.59
C LEU A 189 -10.58 -2.42 11.18
N ARG A 190 -11.31 -2.81 12.23
CA ARG A 190 -12.32 -1.94 12.88
C ARG A 190 -11.68 -0.70 13.50
N ASP A 191 -10.54 -0.88 14.17
CA ASP A 191 -9.77 0.21 14.76
C ASP A 191 -9.31 1.21 13.70
N THR A 192 -8.81 0.72 12.57
CA THR A 192 -8.41 1.58 11.45
C THR A 192 -9.61 2.30 10.82
N LEU A 193 -10.73 1.59 10.62
CA LEU A 193 -11.96 2.20 10.12
C LEU A 193 -12.50 3.30 11.05
N ASP A 194 -12.33 3.16 12.36
CA ASP A 194 -12.66 4.21 13.32
C ASP A 194 -11.82 5.47 13.08
N VAL A 195 -10.50 5.34 12.91
CA VAL A 195 -9.63 6.49 12.56
C VAL A 195 -10.07 7.16 11.26
N PHE A 196 -10.43 6.38 10.24
CA PHE A 196 -10.85 6.93 8.95
C PHE A 196 -12.20 7.66 9.01
N ASN A 197 -13.14 7.17 9.82
CA ASN A 197 -14.48 7.73 9.89
C ASN A 197 -14.60 8.86 10.91
N ASN A 198 -13.91 8.75 12.04
CA ASN A 198 -14.06 9.63 13.20
C ASN A 198 -12.81 10.49 13.47
N GLY A 199 -11.67 10.14 12.87
CA GLY A 199 -10.40 10.80 13.10
C GLY A 199 -9.77 10.45 14.45
N LEU A 200 -8.67 11.13 14.75
CA LEU A 200 -7.99 11.01 16.04
C LEU A 200 -8.77 11.74 17.14
N THR A 201 -8.75 11.15 18.33
CA THR A 201 -9.14 11.83 19.58
C THR A 201 -8.18 12.99 19.89
N GLU A 202 -8.60 13.90 20.78
CA GLU A 202 -7.73 15.02 21.19
C GLU A 202 -6.43 14.55 21.87
N HIS A 203 -6.49 13.47 22.65
CA HIS A 203 -5.28 12.86 23.23
C HIS A 203 -4.33 12.38 22.13
N GLU A 204 -4.84 11.63 21.15
CA GLU A 204 -4.05 11.13 20.03
C GLU A 204 -3.46 12.26 19.16
N LYS A 205 -4.21 13.35 18.94
CA LYS A 205 -3.68 14.54 18.24
C LYS A 205 -2.52 15.16 19.00
N ASN A 206 -2.62 15.28 20.33
CA ASN A 206 -1.55 15.80 21.16
C ASN A 206 -0.32 14.89 21.11
N VAL A 207 -0.51 13.56 21.14
CA VAL A 207 0.59 12.60 20.97
C VAL A 207 1.24 12.74 19.60
N LEU A 208 0.45 12.81 18.52
CA LEU A 208 0.98 12.99 17.16
C LEU A 208 1.80 14.27 17.05
N GLN A 209 1.28 15.38 17.57
CA GLN A 209 2.00 16.66 17.57
C GLN A 209 3.31 16.55 18.34
N HIS A 210 3.29 15.91 19.51
CA HIS A 210 4.50 15.69 20.30
C HIS A 210 5.54 14.86 19.54
N VAL A 211 5.15 13.72 18.97
CA VAL A 211 6.04 12.87 18.16
C VAL A 211 6.66 13.68 17.02
N GLN A 212 5.87 14.46 16.27
CA GLN A 212 6.35 15.29 15.18
C GLN A 212 7.37 16.35 15.62
N THR A 213 7.12 17.02 16.75
CA THR A 213 8.05 18.03 17.28
C THR A 213 9.32 17.43 17.86
N SER A 214 9.22 16.30 18.55
CA SER A 214 10.37 15.60 19.15
C SER A 214 11.31 15.04 18.09
N SER A 215 10.77 14.55 16.96
CA SER A 215 11.58 14.11 15.81
C SER A 215 12.37 15.27 15.17
N VAL A 216 11.81 16.48 15.13
CA VAL A 216 12.50 17.68 14.63
C VAL A 216 13.60 18.14 15.59
N GLU A 217 13.37 18.08 16.91
CA GLU A 217 14.41 18.38 17.90
C GLU A 217 15.57 17.36 17.86
N LEU A 218 15.29 16.08 17.64
CA LEU A 218 16.32 15.04 17.41
C LEU A 218 17.14 15.31 16.15
N GLN A 219 16.51 15.67 15.02
CA GLN A 219 17.22 16.04 13.80
C GLN A 219 18.07 17.31 13.95
N LEU A 220 17.57 18.32 14.67
CA LEU A 220 18.33 19.53 14.98
C LEU A 220 19.52 19.26 15.90
N ASN A 221 19.34 18.40 16.91
CA ASN A 221 20.43 18.00 17.81
C ASN A 221 21.49 17.17 17.10
N ASN A 222 21.12 16.25 16.20
CA ASN A 222 22.08 15.48 15.41
C ASN A 222 22.85 16.37 14.40
N MET A 223 22.19 17.36 13.79
CA MET A 223 22.87 18.37 12.96
C MET A 223 23.82 19.28 13.77
N LEU A 224 23.46 19.62 15.01
CA LEU A 224 24.31 20.41 15.90
C LEU A 224 25.52 19.59 16.37
N VAL A 225 25.35 18.33 16.74
CA VAL A 225 26.46 17.44 17.15
C VAL A 225 27.44 17.20 15.99
N SER A 226 26.96 17.05 14.75
CA SER A 226 27.80 16.97 13.55
C SER A 226 28.65 18.22 13.32
N LYS A 227 28.17 19.41 13.68
CA LYS A 227 28.90 20.68 13.48
C LYS A 227 30.02 20.96 14.51
N TYR A 228 30.09 20.21 15.60
CA TYR A 228 31.08 20.40 16.67
C TYR A 228 32.15 19.29 16.73
N LEU A 229 32.18 18.39 15.74
CA LEU A 229 33.15 17.29 15.62
C LEU A 229 33.94 17.32 14.31
N ASP A 230 34.33 18.51 13.86
CA ASP A 230 35.37 18.74 12.84
C ASP A 230 36.59 19.49 13.44
#